data_AF-A0A6G8AR74-F1
#
_entry.id   AF-A0A6G8AR74-F1
#
_cell.length_a   1.000
_cell.length_b   1.000
_cell.length_c   1.000
_cell.angle_alpha   90.00
_cell.angle_beta   90.00
_cell.angle_gamma   90.00
#
_symmetry.space_group_name_H-M   'P 1'
#
loop_
_entity.id
_entity.type
_entity.pdbx_description
1 polymer ?
#
loop_
_entity_poly.entity_id
_entity_poly.type
_entity_poly.pdbx_seq_one_letter_code
_entity_poly.pdbx_strand_id
1 'polypeptide(L)' 'MWQLADELHLSISDISQISGIGTLDLKASKEKKSSVFIPRRKAVLTTIRKLEAKKELGDKN' A
#
# COMPACT_ATOMS: atom_id res chain seq x y z
N MET A 1 -5.69 -0.68 -2.22
CA MET A 1 -4.39 -0.34 -1.61
C MET A 1 -3.94 1.05 -2.04
N TRP A 2 -3.60 1.26 -3.31
CA TRP A 2 -3.08 2.55 -3.79
C TRP A 2 -4.00 3.73 -3.51
N GLN A 3 -5.31 3.59 -3.77
CA GLN A 3 -6.29 4.62 -3.43
C GLN A 3 -6.23 5.03 -1.94
N LEU A 4 -6.25 4.07 -1.01
CA LEU A 4 -6.14 4.36 0.43
C LEU A 4 -4.80 5.03 0.78
N ALA A 5 -3.72 4.66 0.11
CA ALA A 5 -2.42 5.27 0.33
C ALA A 5 -2.37 6.72 -0.18
N ASP A 6 -2.98 7.00 -1.34
CA ASP A 6 -3.12 8.37 -1.87
C ASP A 6 -4.05 9.21 -0.96
N GLU A 7 -5.16 8.66 -0.45
CA GLU A 7 -6.04 9.32 0.53
C GLU A 7 -5.34 9.65 1.85
N LEU A 8 -4.41 8.79 2.29
CA LEU A 8 -3.61 8.99 3.51
C LEU A 8 -2.32 9.77 3.28
N HIS A 9 -2.10 10.30 2.06
CA HIS A 9 -0.88 11.00 1.66
C HIS A 9 0.42 10.22 1.96
N LEU A 10 0.38 8.88 1.85
CA LEU A 10 1.51 8.01 2.16
C LEU A 10 2.47 7.91 0.99
N SER A 11 3.77 8.00 1.29
CA SER A 11 4.82 7.75 0.30
C SER A 11 4.95 6.25 0.00
N ILE A 12 5.60 5.90 -1.11
CA ILE A 12 5.93 4.51 -1.43
C ILE A 12 6.79 3.87 -0.34
N SER A 13 7.65 4.66 0.31
CA SER A 13 8.48 4.19 1.43
C SER A 13 7.62 3.82 2.65
N ASP A 14 6.60 4.62 2.98
CA ASP A 14 5.67 4.32 4.08
C ASP A 14 4.90 3.04 3.81
N ILE A 15 4.40 2.88 2.58
CA ILE A 15 3.68 1.67 2.16
C ILE A 15 4.61 0.47 2.21
N SER A 16 5.88 0.62 1.81
CA SER A 16 6.90 -0.44 1.89
C SER A 16 7.09 -0.93 3.31
N GLN A 17 7.21 -0.02 4.28
CA GLN A 17 7.31 -0.37 5.70
C GLN A 17 6.05 -1.06 6.24
N ILE A 18 4.85 -0.59 5.84
CA ILE A 18 3.58 -1.15 6.32
C ILE A 18 3.32 -2.54 5.75
N SER A 19 3.61 -2.72 4.46
CA SER A 19 3.30 -3.91 3.68
C SER A 19 4.40 -4.98 3.70
N GLY A 20 5.65 -4.58 3.97
CA GLY A 20 6.83 -5.42 3.79
C GLY A 20 7.18 -5.69 2.32
N ILE A 21 6.57 -4.96 1.38
CA ILE A 21 6.85 -5.08 -0.07
C ILE A 21 7.97 -4.11 -0.42
N GLY A 22 8.93 -4.53 -1.24
CA GLY A 22 10.02 -3.67 -1.71
C GLY A 22 9.50 -2.42 -2.44
N THR A 23 10.24 -1.32 -2.35
CA THR A 23 9.84 -0.05 -3.00
C THR A 23 9.81 -0.15 -4.53
N LEU A 24 10.71 -0.94 -5.12
CA LEU A 24 10.72 -1.21 -6.57
C LEU A 24 9.48 -1.98 -7.02
N ASP A 25 9.12 -3.02 -6.25
CA ASP A 25 7.93 -3.84 -6.47
C ASP A 25 6.64 -3.02 -6.35
N LEU A 26 6.59 -2.11 -5.36
CA LEU A 26 5.50 -1.16 -5.18
C LEU A 26 5.42 -0.16 -6.33
N LYS A 27 6.54 0.38 -6.82
CA LYS A 27 6.56 1.26 -8.01
C LYS A 27 6.00 0.55 -9.24
N ALA A 28 6.46 -0.69 -9.51
CA ALA A 28 5.97 -1.50 -10.61
C ALA A 28 4.46 -1.79 -10.48
N SER A 29 3.99 -2.07 -9.25
CA SER A 29 2.58 -2.26 -8.93
C SER A 29 1.73 -1.00 -9.16
N LYS A 30 2.22 0.20 -8.81
CA LYS A 30 1.50 1.47 -9.00
C LYS A 30 1.39 1.83 -10.48
N GLU A 31 2.46 1.66 -11.24
CA GLU A 31 2.52 1.98 -12.68
C GLU A 31 1.73 0.99 -13.57
N LYS A 32 1.10 -0.05 -13.01
CA LYS A 32 0.48 -1.16 -13.76
C LYS A 32 1.42 -1.73 -14.84
N LYS A 33 2.74 -1.72 -14.61
CA LYS A 33 3.69 -2.43 -15.48
C LYS A 33 3.50 -3.93 -15.24
N SER A 34 2.51 -4.46 -15.92
CA SER A 34 1.89 -5.78 -15.70
C SER A 34 2.84 -6.96 -15.93
N SER A 35 4.06 -6.70 -16.40
CA SER A 35 5.05 -7.73 -16.72
C SER A 35 6.09 -7.99 -15.62
N VAL A 36 6.17 -7.13 -14.58
CA VAL A 36 7.36 -7.15 -13.68
C VAL A 36 7.05 -7.72 -12.29
N PHE A 37 5.88 -7.46 -11.70
CA PHE A 37 5.60 -7.98 -10.36
C PHE A 37 4.11 -7.90 -9.98
N ILE A 38 3.57 -9.00 -9.45
CA ILE A 38 2.26 -9.05 -8.81
C ILE A 38 2.47 -9.41 -7.33
N PRO A 39 2.30 -8.46 -6.39
CA PRO A 39 2.43 -8.77 -4.97
C PRO A 39 1.43 -9.86 -4.57
N ARG A 40 1.87 -10.78 -3.68
CA ARG A 40 1.01 -11.86 -3.18
C ARG A 40 -0.29 -11.26 -2.62
N ARG A 41 -1.43 -11.77 -3.06
CA ARG A 41 -2.77 -11.30 -2.67
C ARG A 41 -2.94 -11.13 -1.15
N LYS A 42 -2.34 -12.03 -0.36
CA LYS A 42 -2.34 -11.95 1.11
C LYS A 42 -1.67 -10.67 1.62
N ALA A 43 -0.48 -10.32 1.11
CA ALA A 43 0.23 -9.10 1.50
C ALA A 43 -0.56 -7.85 1.12
N VAL A 44 -1.20 -7.85 -0.05
CA VAL A 44 -2.07 -6.76 -0.49
C VAL A 44 -3.25 -6.56 0.46
N LEU A 45 -3.97 -7.64 0.80
CA LEU A 45 -5.11 -7.59 1.70
C LEU A 45 -4.73 -7.16 3.12
N THR A 46 -3.62 -7.69 3.65
CA THR A 46 -3.12 -7.29 4.97
C THR A 46 -2.74 -5.80 4.98
N THR A 47 -2.11 -5.30 3.91
CA THR A 47 -1.76 -3.88 3.79
C THR A 47 -3.00 -3.01 3.74
N ILE A 48 -4.02 -3.39 2.96
CA ILE A 48 -5.30 -2.68 2.88
C ILE A 48 -5.91 -2.55 4.28
N ARG A 49 -6.03 -3.65 5.03
CA ARG A 49 -6.57 -3.62 6.41
C ARG A 49 -5.81 -2.70 7.35
N LYS A 50 -4.47 -2.68 7.25
CA LYS A 50 -3.64 -1.76 8.05
C LYS A 50 -3.86 -0.29 7.68
N LEU A 51 -4.03 0.00 6.39
CA LEU A 51 -4.31 1.35 5.91
C LEU A 51 -5.71 1.80 6.32
N GLU A 52 -6.72 0.93 6.23
CA GLU A 52 -8.08 1.22 6.71
C GLU A 52 -8.09 1.55 8.20
N ALA A 53 -7.45 0.71 9.03
CA ALA A 53 -7.34 0.98 10.47
C ALA A 53 -6.64 2.34 10.76
N LYS A 54 -5.63 2.72 9.97
CA LYS A 54 -4.95 4.01 10.11
C LYS A 54 -5.85 5.18 9.71
N LYS A 55 -6.69 5.01 8.69
CA LYS A 55 -7.70 6.00 8.29
C LYS A 55 -8.75 6.20 9.37
N GLU A 56 -9.29 5.11 9.93
CA GLU A 56 -10.30 5.19 10.99
C GLU A 56 -9.78 5.79 12.31
N LEU A 57 -8.49 5.62 12.61
CA LEU A 57 -7.85 6.24 13.77
C LEU A 57 -7.59 7.75 13.57
N GLY A 58 -7.35 8.18 12.34
CA GLY A 58 -7.17 9.60 11.99
C GLY A 58 -8.47 10.41 11.95
N ASP A 59 -9.60 9.76 11.71
CA ASP A 59 -10.94 10.39 11.65
C ASP A 59 -11.55 10.69 13.04
N LYS A 60 -10.95 10.15 14.11
CA LYS A 60 -11.43 10.28 15.49
C LYS A 60 -10.75 11.38 16.31
N ASN A 61 -9.99 12.28 15.68
CA ASN A 61 -9.27 13.35 16.39
C ASN A 61 -9.54 14.74 15.81
#